data_AF-A0AA51H7R8-F1
#
_entry.id   AF-A0AA51H7R8-F1
#
_cell.length_a   1.000
_cell.length_b   1.000
_cell.length_c   1.000
_cell.angle_alpha   90.00
_cell.angle_beta   90.00
_cell.angle_gamma   90.00
#
_symmetry.space_group_name_H-M   'P 1'
#
loop_
_entity.id
_entity.type
_entity.pdbx_description
1 polymer ?
#
loop_
_entity_poly.entity_id
_entity_poly.type
_entity_poly.pdbx_seq_one_letter_code
_entity_poly.pdbx_strand_id
1 'polypeptide(L)'
;MIKQRNKIYYILIFLFGALEIAAVIGAYAAHYYTKTRMGMLRHVVYLNGKWERLVNIPAMKWIALVIVVILIIFACILYKKQRKNSITVKVAAIITTAISLWTVYYLLFYNTVIHRAYYIVSMCFIVMTLFQHILYYCLYQIKN
;
A
#
# COMPACT_ATOMS: atom_id res chain seq x y z
N MET A 1 5.09 -30.40 -12.18
CA MET A 1 5.61 -29.07 -11.73
C MET A 1 4.57 -27.95 -11.73
N ILE A 2 3.69 -27.80 -12.74
CA ILE A 2 2.72 -26.67 -12.83
C ILE A 2 1.76 -26.60 -11.62
N LYS A 3 1.25 -27.74 -11.12
CA LYS A 3 0.37 -27.79 -9.94
C LYS A 3 1.02 -27.30 -8.64
N GLN A 4 2.30 -27.61 -8.39
CA GLN A 4 3.03 -27.14 -7.20
C GLN A 4 3.28 -25.63 -7.25
N ARG A 5 3.61 -25.09 -8.43
CA ARG A 5 3.81 -23.65 -8.63
C ARG A 5 2.55 -22.84 -8.29
N ASN A 6 1.38 -23.33 -8.72
CA ASN A 6 0.11 -22.65 -8.41
C ASN A 6 -0.22 -22.70 -6.92
N LYS A 7 0.12 -23.80 -6.21
CA LYS A 7 -0.07 -23.91 -4.77
C LYS A 7 0.69 -22.84 -3.99
N ILE A 8 1.92 -22.53 -4.39
CA ILE A 8 2.74 -21.48 -3.77
C ILE A 8 2.08 -20.10 -3.97
N TYR A 9 1.61 -19.78 -5.17
CA TYR A 9 0.91 -18.51 -5.42
C TYR A 9 -0.38 -18.37 -4.61
N TYR A 10 -1.14 -19.45 -4.40
CA TYR A 10 -2.31 -19.40 -3.52
C TYR A 10 -1.95 -19.13 -2.05
N ILE A 11 -0.87 -19.73 -1.54
CA ILE A 11 -0.38 -19.46 -0.18
C ILE A 11 0.06 -17.99 -0.05
N LEU A 12 0.79 -17.48 -1.04
CA LEU A 12 1.22 -16.08 -1.07
C LEU A 12 0.01 -15.13 -1.11
N ILE A 13 -1.01 -15.45 -1.91
CA ILE A 13 -2.24 -14.64 -1.97
C ILE A 13 -2.92 -14.58 -0.60
N PHE A 14 -3.04 -15.71 0.09
CA PHE A 14 -3.65 -15.75 1.41
C PHE A 14 -2.85 -14.94 2.44
N LEU A 15 -1.53 -15.12 2.46
CA LEU A 15 -0.63 -14.45 3.41
C LEU A 15 -0.62 -12.93 3.19
N PHE A 16 -0.43 -12.48 1.96
CA PHE A 16 -0.38 -11.05 1.66
C PHE A 16 -1.74 -10.38 1.75
N GLY A 17 -2.83 -11.09 1.44
CA GLY A 17 -4.19 -10.59 1.67
C GLY A 17 -4.49 -10.38 3.15
N ALA A 18 -4.06 -11.29 4.03
CA ALA A 18 -4.22 -11.12 5.47
C ALA A 18 -3.41 -9.93 6.00
N LEU A 19 -2.18 -9.76 5.52
CA LEU A 19 -1.32 -8.62 5.86
C LEU A 19 -1.87 -7.28 5.35
N GLU A 20 -2.48 -7.25 4.17
CA GLU A 20 -3.15 -6.06 3.63
C GLU A 20 -4.32 -5.64 4.51
N ILE A 21 -5.19 -6.59 4.88
CA ILE A 21 -6.32 -6.33 5.79
C ILE A 21 -5.81 -5.80 7.14
N ALA A 22 -4.74 -6.40 7.69
CA ALA A 22 -4.11 -5.92 8.91
C ALA A 22 -3.55 -4.50 8.77
N ALA A 23 -2.95 -4.15 7.63
CA ALA A 23 -2.45 -2.81 7.36
C ALA A 23 -3.59 -1.77 7.29
N VAL A 24 -4.72 -2.11 6.68
CA VAL A 24 -5.92 -1.25 6.63
C VAL A 24 -6.49 -1.03 8.03
N ILE A 25 -6.63 -2.11 8.81
CA ILE A 25 -7.09 -2.03 10.20
C ILE A 25 -6.12 -1.18 11.03
N GLY A 26 -4.81 -1.37 10.84
CA GLY A 26 -3.78 -0.58 11.50
C GLY A 26 -3.85 0.90 11.18
N ALA A 27 -4.07 1.26 9.91
CA ALA A 27 -4.24 2.65 9.48
C ALA A 27 -5.50 3.28 10.12
N TYR A 28 -6.62 2.56 10.11
CA TYR A 28 -7.86 3.03 10.72
C TYR A 28 -7.72 3.18 12.25
N ALA A 29 -7.14 2.19 12.91
CA ALA A 29 -6.90 2.23 14.35
C ALA A 29 -5.97 3.39 14.73
N ALA A 30 -4.86 3.58 14.01
CA ALA A 30 -3.95 4.70 14.23
C ALA A 30 -4.69 6.03 14.08
N HIS A 31 -5.48 6.20 13.03
CA HIS A 31 -6.27 7.41 12.84
C HIS A 31 -7.29 7.63 13.98
N TYR A 32 -8.07 6.59 14.32
CA TYR A 32 -9.12 6.66 15.33
C TYR A 32 -8.54 6.98 16.71
N TYR A 33 -7.56 6.22 17.18
CA TYR A 33 -7.01 6.40 18.51
C TYR A 33 -6.23 7.71 18.65
N THR A 34 -5.58 8.19 17.59
CA THR A 34 -4.93 9.51 17.60
C THR A 34 -5.95 10.64 17.75
N LYS A 35 -7.17 10.47 17.22
CA LYS A 35 -8.26 11.45 17.38
C LYS A 35 -8.96 11.33 18.74
N THR A 36 -9.19 10.10 19.22
CA THR A 36 -10.03 9.83 20.40
C THR A 36 -9.26 9.84 21.72
N ARG A 37 -7.98 9.46 21.72
CA ARG A 37 -7.17 9.38 22.96
C ARG A 37 -6.01 10.37 22.93
N MET A 38 -6.11 11.39 23.79
CA MET A 38 -5.06 12.42 23.94
C MET A 38 -3.68 11.86 24.31
N GLY A 39 -3.61 10.73 25.03
CA GLY A 39 -2.34 10.06 25.32
C GLY A 39 -1.63 9.55 24.06
N MET A 40 -2.38 8.94 23.14
CA MET A 40 -1.82 8.47 21.86
C MET A 40 -1.46 9.65 20.96
N LEU A 41 -2.26 10.73 20.96
CA LEU A 41 -1.92 11.96 20.26
C LEU A 41 -0.56 12.51 20.69
N ARG A 42 -0.31 12.62 21.99
CA ARG A 42 0.98 13.09 22.52
C ARG A 42 2.13 12.17 22.13
N HIS A 43 1.93 10.85 22.21
CA HIS A 43 2.93 9.88 21.80
C HIS A 43 3.26 9.98 20.30
N VAL A 44 2.24 10.10 19.44
CA VAL A 44 2.43 10.25 17.99
C VAL A 44 3.14 11.55 17.65
N VAL A 45 2.83 12.66 18.33
CA VAL A 45 3.52 13.94 18.12
C VAL A 45 4.99 13.85 18.54
N TYR A 46 5.28 13.23 19.68
CA TYR A 46 6.67 12.98 20.12
C TYR A 46 7.42 12.13 19.10
N LEU A 47 6.76 11.06 18.61
CA LEU A 47 7.33 10.18 17.61
C LEU A 47 7.61 10.97 16.31
N ASN A 48 6.63 11.70 15.78
CA ASN A 48 6.82 12.53 14.59
C ASN A 48 8.01 13.49 14.72
N GLY A 49 8.14 14.18 15.86
CA GLY A 49 9.27 15.08 16.12
C GLY A 49 10.62 14.36 16.16
N LYS A 50 10.67 13.11 16.64
CA LYS A 50 11.89 12.29 16.58
C LYS A 50 12.24 11.90 15.14
N TRP A 51 11.24 11.56 14.32
CA TRP A 51 11.44 11.14 12.94
C TRP A 51 11.87 12.32 12.05
N GLU A 52 11.29 13.50 12.25
CA GLU A 52 11.68 14.73 11.56
C GLU A 52 13.14 15.14 11.83
N ARG A 53 13.66 14.81 13.03
CA ARG A 53 15.07 15.06 13.37
C ARG A 53 16.03 14.03 12.80
N LEU A 54 15.59 12.77 12.69
CA LEU A 54 16.43 11.66 12.22
C LEU A 54 16.46 11.54 10.70
N VAL A 55 15.38 11.95 10.03
CA VAL A 55 15.14 11.64 8.62
C VAL A 55 14.66 12.89 7.88
N ASN A 56 15.22 13.13 6.70
CA ASN A 56 14.73 14.17 5.79
C ASN A 56 13.37 13.72 5.20
N ILE A 57 12.28 14.08 5.90
CA ILE A 57 10.90 13.71 5.55
C ILE A 57 10.53 14.12 4.11
N PRO A 58 10.83 15.34 3.64
CA PRO A 58 10.62 15.70 2.23
C PRO A 58 11.26 14.72 1.25
N ALA A 59 12.54 14.37 1.45
CA ALA A 59 13.25 13.43 0.58
C ALA A 59 12.60 12.04 0.58
N MET A 60 12.24 11.52 1.76
CA MET A 60 11.57 10.22 1.88
C MET A 60 10.20 10.20 1.20
N LYS A 61 9.42 11.29 1.32
CA LYS A 61 8.13 11.42 0.64
C LYS A 61 8.29 11.34 -0.88
N TRP A 62 9.27 12.04 -1.45
CA TRP A 62 9.55 11.98 -2.88
C TRP A 62 10.01 10.60 -3.33
N ILE A 63 10.89 9.94 -2.57
CA ILE A 63 11.33 8.56 -2.85
C ILE A 63 10.14 7.61 -2.86
N ALA A 64 9.28 7.68 -1.83
CA ALA A 64 8.09 6.84 -1.74
C ALA A 64 7.14 7.07 -2.93
N LEU A 65 6.96 8.32 -3.35
CA LEU A 65 6.12 8.68 -4.49
C LEU A 65 6.68 8.09 -5.79
N VAL A 66 7.99 8.20 -6.01
CA VAL A 66 8.66 7.60 -7.19
C VAL A 66 8.46 6.09 -7.21
N ILE A 67 8.61 5.40 -6.07
CA ILE A 67 8.38 3.96 -5.96
C ILE A 67 6.94 3.60 -6.36
N VAL A 68 5.94 4.30 -5.83
CA VAL A 68 4.53 4.05 -6.16
C VAL A 68 4.24 4.30 -7.64
N VAL A 69 4.83 5.33 -8.24
CA VAL A 69 4.69 5.62 -9.68
C VAL A 69 5.30 4.49 -10.53
N ILE A 70 6.47 3.98 -10.17
CA ILE A 70 7.10 2.84 -10.86
C ILE A 70 6.19 1.61 -10.79
N LEU A 71 5.58 1.35 -9.63
CA LEU A 71 4.64 0.24 -9.46
C LEU A 71 3.40 0.38 -10.35
N ILE A 72 2.84 1.59 -10.48
CA ILE A 72 1.73 1.86 -11.40
C ILE A 72 2.12 1.56 -12.86
N ILE A 73 3.32 1.99 -13.29
CA ILE A 73 3.82 1.71 -14.64
C ILE A 73 3.95 0.21 -14.85
N PHE A 74 4.49 -0.51 -13.86
CA PHE A 74 4.62 -1.96 -13.91
C PHE A 74 3.26 -2.67 -14.04
N ALA A 75 2.25 -2.24 -13.26
CA ALA A 75 0.89 -2.75 -13.37
C ALA A 75 0.29 -2.51 -14.76
N CYS A 76 0.51 -1.33 -15.34
CA CYS A 76 0.07 -0.99 -16.71
C CYS A 76 0.73 -1.87 -17.78
N ILE A 77 2.03 -2.17 -17.66
CA ILE A 77 2.74 -3.06 -18.59
C ILE A 77 2.17 -4.47 -18.52
N LEU A 78 1.96 -5.00 -17.31
CA LEU A 78 1.36 -6.32 -17.10
C LEU A 78 -0.05 -6.42 -17.69
N TYR A 79 -0.86 -5.37 -17.49
CA TYR A 79 -2.20 -5.29 -18.06
C TYR A 79 -2.18 -5.34 -19.59
N LYS A 80 -1.30 -4.55 -20.24
CA LYS A 80 -1.15 -4.56 -21.71
C LYS A 80 -0.65 -5.90 -22.25
N LYS A 81 0.25 -6.58 -21.53
CA LYS A 81 0.80 -7.89 -21.93
C LYS A 81 -0.24 -9.01 -21.82
N GLN A 82 -1.36 -8.78 -21.16
CA GLN A 82 -2.35 -9.81 -20.91
C GLN A 82 -3.17 -10.12 -22.17
N ARG A 83 -2.93 -11.30 -22.77
CA ARG A 83 -3.69 -11.75 -23.96
C ARG A 83 -5.03 -12.42 -23.65
N LYS A 84 -5.22 -12.94 -22.44
CA LYS A 84 -6.46 -13.61 -22.01
C LYS A 84 -7.37 -12.66 -21.24
N ASN A 85 -8.60 -12.52 -21.70
CA ASN A 85 -9.61 -11.63 -21.14
C ASN A 85 -10.26 -12.20 -19.86
N SER A 86 -9.46 -12.48 -18.82
CA SER A 86 -9.97 -12.94 -17.53
C SER A 86 -10.52 -11.76 -16.73
N ILE A 87 -11.83 -11.74 -16.47
CA ILE A 87 -12.51 -10.70 -15.68
C ILE A 87 -11.82 -10.49 -14.32
N THR A 88 -11.41 -11.57 -13.67
CA THR A 88 -10.72 -11.53 -12.36
C THR A 88 -9.44 -10.72 -12.37
N VAL A 89 -8.61 -10.84 -13.41
CA VAL A 89 -7.34 -10.10 -13.49
C VAL A 89 -7.60 -8.63 -13.88
N LYS A 90 -8.62 -8.36 -14.70
CA LYS A 90 -9.04 -6.98 -15.00
C LYS A 90 -9.50 -6.27 -13.74
N VAL A 91 -10.36 -6.90 -12.95
CA VAL A 91 -10.82 -6.36 -11.67
C VAL A 91 -9.64 -6.13 -10.73
N ALA A 92 -8.73 -7.11 -10.60
CA ALA A 92 -7.53 -6.94 -9.77
C ALA A 92 -6.64 -5.78 -10.24
N ALA A 93 -6.48 -5.58 -11.55
CA ALA A 93 -5.73 -4.44 -12.10
C ALA A 93 -6.39 -3.11 -11.72
N ILE A 94 -7.71 -3.00 -11.88
CA ILE A 94 -8.47 -1.79 -11.54
C ILE A 94 -8.31 -1.46 -10.05
N ILE A 95 -8.49 -2.45 -9.16
CA ILE A 95 -8.34 -2.25 -7.72
C ILE A 95 -6.91 -1.82 -7.37
N THR A 96 -5.90 -2.48 -7.96
CA THR A 96 -4.49 -2.14 -7.73
C THR A 96 -4.18 -0.70 -8.16
N THR A 97 -4.68 -0.28 -9.33
CA THR A 97 -4.50 1.10 -9.79
C THR A 97 -5.25 2.10 -8.92
N ALA A 98 -6.48 1.79 -8.48
CA ALA A 98 -7.28 2.68 -7.65
C ALA A 98 -6.63 2.90 -6.27
N ILE A 99 -6.16 1.83 -5.63
CA ILE A 99 -5.43 1.90 -4.36
C ILE A 99 -4.14 2.71 -4.54
N SER A 100 -3.39 2.48 -5.61
CA SER A 100 -2.15 3.22 -5.87
C SER A 100 -2.40 4.71 -6.07
N LEU A 101 -3.43 5.08 -6.85
CA LEU A 101 -3.84 6.48 -7.01
C LEU A 101 -4.26 7.10 -5.69
N TRP A 102 -5.01 6.37 -4.85
CA TRP A 102 -5.38 6.82 -3.51
C TRP A 102 -4.15 7.11 -2.65
N THR A 103 -3.13 6.26 -2.69
CA THR A 103 -1.91 6.48 -1.90
C THR A 103 -1.08 7.66 -2.40
N VAL A 104 -0.99 7.88 -3.71
CA VAL A 104 -0.33 9.06 -4.28
C VAL A 104 -1.07 10.32 -3.86
N TYR A 105 -2.40 10.31 -3.95
CA TYR A 105 -3.24 11.40 -3.47
C TYR A 105 -2.99 11.68 -1.97
N TYR A 106 -3.00 10.63 -1.14
CA TYR A 106 -2.76 10.77 0.29
C TYR A 106 -1.37 11.38 0.58
N LEU A 107 -0.33 10.88 -0.08
CA LEU A 107 1.04 11.37 0.09
C LEU A 107 1.17 12.84 -0.30
N LEU A 108 0.55 13.27 -1.41
CA LEU A 108 0.67 14.63 -1.92
C LEU A 108 -0.10 15.67 -1.09
N PHE A 109 -1.38 15.41 -0.81
CA PHE A 109 -2.30 16.40 -0.26
C PHE A 109 -2.34 16.46 1.27
N TYR A 110 -1.92 15.40 1.97
CA TYR A 110 -1.89 15.38 3.43
C TYR A 110 -0.51 15.70 4.00
N ASN A 111 -0.50 16.19 5.24
CA ASN A 111 0.70 16.48 6.02
C ASN A 111 0.40 16.36 7.52
N THR A 112 1.44 16.41 8.37
CA THR A 112 1.35 16.31 9.85
C THR A 112 0.55 17.43 10.50
N VAL A 113 0.38 18.57 9.81
CA VAL A 113 -0.45 19.70 10.25
C VAL A 113 -1.94 19.35 10.15
N ILE A 114 -2.35 18.71 9.05
CA ILE A 114 -3.76 18.36 8.77
C ILE A 114 -4.12 17.06 9.48
N HIS A 115 -3.26 16.05 9.39
CA HIS A 115 -3.43 14.76 10.08
C HIS A 115 -2.18 14.43 10.89
N ARG A 116 -2.29 14.51 12.22
CA ARG A 116 -1.18 14.21 13.13
C ARG A 116 -0.65 12.79 12.97
N ALA A 117 -1.49 11.83 12.61
CA ALA A 117 -1.12 10.44 12.32
C ALA A 117 -0.56 10.21 10.89
N TYR A 118 -0.28 11.27 10.13
CA TYR A 118 0.10 11.19 8.72
C TYR A 118 1.25 10.22 8.44
N TYR A 119 2.34 10.26 9.20
CA TYR A 119 3.48 9.37 8.96
C TYR A 119 3.11 7.90 9.11
N ILE A 120 2.44 7.52 10.19
CA ILE A 120 2.02 6.13 10.44
C ILE A 120 1.03 5.66 9.36
N VAL A 121 0.03 6.50 9.04
CA VAL A 121 -0.99 6.15 8.05
C VAL A 121 -0.38 6.06 6.64
N SER A 122 0.55 6.95 6.29
CA SER A 122 1.25 6.91 5.00
C SER A 122 2.10 5.64 4.85
N MET A 123 2.77 5.19 5.91
CA MET A 123 3.51 3.92 5.92
C MET A 123 2.56 2.74 5.70
N CYS A 124 1.42 2.71 6.40
CA CYS A 124 0.42 1.65 6.20
C CYS A 124 -0.09 1.62 4.76
N PHE A 125 -0.34 2.78 4.14
CA PHE A 125 -0.79 2.87 2.75
C PHE A 125 0.29 2.44 1.75
N ILE A 126 1.56 2.77 1.97
CA ILE A 126 2.66 2.30 1.12
C ILE A 126 2.81 0.78 1.23
N VAL A 127 2.69 0.22 2.44
CA VAL A 127 2.74 -1.23 2.64
C VAL A 127 1.55 -1.92 1.96
N MET A 128 0.35 -1.34 2.07
CA MET A 128 -0.86 -1.83 1.41
C MET A 128 -0.71 -1.85 -0.12
N THR A 129 -0.16 -0.81 -0.74
CA THR A 129 0.05 -0.79 -2.19
C THR A 129 1.08 -1.82 -2.65
N LEU A 130 2.14 -2.04 -1.87
CA LEU A 130 3.13 -3.06 -2.17
C LEU A 130 2.48 -4.46 -2.16
N PHE A 131 1.70 -4.77 -1.13
CA PHE A 131 0.99 -6.05 -1.05
C PHE A 131 0.00 -6.24 -2.19
N GLN A 132 -0.76 -5.20 -2.54
CA GLN A 132 -1.72 -5.28 -3.63
C GLN A 132 -1.04 -5.53 -4.99
N HIS A 133 0.14 -4.96 -5.25
CA HIS A 133 0.91 -5.27 -6.46
C HIS A 133 1.43 -6.71 -6.47
N ILE A 134 1.85 -7.24 -5.31
CA ILE A 134 2.27 -8.65 -5.19
C ILE A 134 1.09 -9.59 -5.46
N LEU A 135 -0.08 -9.28 -4.90
CA LEU A 135 -1.32 -10.03 -5.14
C LEU A 135 -1.71 -10.02 -6.62
N TYR A 136 -1.68 -8.85 -7.25
CA TYR A 136 -1.95 -8.70 -8.69
C TYR A 136 -0.99 -9.54 -9.54
N TYR A 137 0.30 -9.50 -9.25
CA TYR A 137 1.31 -10.31 -9.93
C TYR A 137 1.06 -11.82 -9.78
N CYS A 138 0.75 -12.28 -8.56
CA CYS A 138 0.43 -13.68 -8.30
C CYS A 138 -0.81 -14.15 -9.09
N LEU A 139 -1.87 -13.33 -9.11
CA LEU A 139 -3.08 -13.61 -9.88
C LEU A 139 -2.83 -13.64 -11.39
N TYR A 140 -2.02 -12.71 -11.90
CA TYR A 140 -1.60 -12.70 -13.29
C TYR A 140 -0.88 -14.01 -13.66
N GLN A 141 0.05 -14.47 -12.83
CA GLN A 141 0.84 -15.68 -13.08
C GLN A 141 0.02 -16.98 -13.03
N ILE A 142 -1.03 -17.04 -12.22
CA ILE A 142 -1.96 -18.19 -12.17
C ILE A 142 -2.81 -18.26 -13.45
N LYS A 143 -3.19 -17.11 -14.02
CA LYS A 143 -4.14 -17.02 -15.15
C LYS A 143 -3.49 -17.02 -16.52
N ASN A 144 -2.20 -16.73 -16.61
CA ASN A 144 -1.43 -16.76 -17.86
C ASN A 144 -1.13 -18.21 -18.28
#